data_AF-A0A1B6MID8-F1
#
_entry.id   AF-A0A1B6MID8-F1
#
_cell.length_a   1.000
_cell.length_b   1.000
_cell.length_c   1.000
_cell.angle_alpha   90.00
_cell.angle_beta   90.00
_cell.angle_gamma   90.00
#
_symmetry.space_group_name_H-M   'P 1'
#
loop_
_entity.id
_entity.type
_entity.pdbx_description
1 polymer ?
#
loop_
_entity_poly.entity_id
_entity_poly.type
_entity_poly.pdbx_seq_one_letter_code
_entity_poly.pdbx_strand_id
1 'polypeptide(L)'
;SDKVCEECGKTFLDENSLKIHHTLIHKMEVIGLRKNLKNQEKNFICHTCGKRFAFNCLLQDHINLHTGSKPYCCHKCGKSFSQKATLKQHTKTHNDVRPFQCAECSLGFYGRGDLMKHIRKHTGERPYVCEMCGEGFSRSSHLGVHRRSHTGERPFSCDVCGRAFTKRGDVVRHRR
;
A
#
# COMPACT_ATOMS: atom_id res chain seq x y z
N SER A 1 -15.01 -21.32 -15.48
CA SER A 1 -15.84 -20.11 -15.65
C SER A 1 -15.47 -19.13 -14.57
N ASP A 2 -15.02 -17.94 -14.95
CA ASP A 2 -14.66 -16.88 -14.01
C ASP A 2 -15.88 -16.53 -13.13
N LYS A 3 -15.67 -16.39 -11.83
CA LYS A 3 -16.71 -16.11 -10.84
C LYS A 3 -16.71 -14.62 -10.53
N VAL A 4 -17.84 -13.95 -10.66
CA VAL A 4 -17.98 -12.51 -10.40
C VAL A 4 -18.59 -12.31 -9.01
N CYS A 5 -18.03 -11.42 -8.21
CA CYS A 5 -18.66 -10.93 -7.00
C CYS A 5 -19.78 -9.96 -7.36
N GLU A 6 -21.02 -10.31 -7.01
CA GLU A 6 -22.20 -9.50 -7.32
C GLU A 6 -22.27 -8.19 -6.52
N GLU A 7 -21.59 -8.10 -5.37
CA GLU A 7 -21.58 -6.90 -4.53
C GLU A 7 -20.59 -5.82 -5.03
N CYS A 8 -19.53 -6.19 -5.75
CA CYS A 8 -18.51 -5.23 -6.20
C CYS A 8 -18.01 -5.40 -7.64
N GLY A 9 -18.59 -6.34 -8.40
CA GLY A 9 -18.31 -6.57 -9.82
C GLY A 9 -16.95 -7.20 -10.12
N LYS A 10 -16.23 -7.72 -9.12
CA LYS A 10 -14.88 -8.27 -9.30
C LYS A 10 -14.89 -9.72 -9.79
N THR A 11 -14.02 -10.04 -10.74
CA THR A 11 -13.81 -11.39 -11.26
C THR A 11 -12.74 -12.16 -10.48
N PHE A 12 -13.00 -13.44 -10.24
CA PHE A 12 -12.15 -14.40 -9.52
C PHE A 12 -12.03 -15.68 -10.35
N LEU A 13 -10.88 -16.34 -10.26
CA LEU A 13 -10.58 -17.53 -11.05
C LEU A 13 -11.34 -18.78 -10.57
N ASP A 14 -11.73 -18.81 -9.28
CA ASP A 14 -12.40 -19.94 -8.65
C ASP A 14 -13.35 -19.49 -7.52
N GLU A 15 -14.22 -20.42 -7.08
CA GLU A 15 -15.26 -20.15 -6.09
C GLU A 15 -14.71 -19.97 -4.66
N ASN A 16 -13.56 -20.57 -4.34
CA ASN A 16 -12.93 -20.40 -3.04
C ASN A 16 -12.38 -18.97 -2.89
N SER A 17 -11.75 -18.46 -3.95
CA SER A 17 -11.30 -17.08 -4.08
C SER A 17 -12.42 -16.06 -3.91
N LEU A 18 -13.62 -16.35 -4.46
CA LEU A 18 -14.81 -15.53 -4.25
C LEU A 18 -15.31 -15.58 -2.80
N LYS A 19 -15.36 -16.76 -2.16
CA LYS A 19 -15.78 -16.91 -0.75
C LYS A 19 -14.86 -16.19 0.23
N ILE A 20 -13.55 -16.24 -0.01
CA ILE A 20 -12.53 -15.51 0.76
C ILE A 20 -12.72 -14.00 0.58
N HIS A 21 -12.95 -13.55 -0.64
CA HIS A 21 -13.24 -12.15 -0.93
C HIS A 21 -14.48 -11.65 -0.17
N HIS A 22 -15.61 -12.36 -0.21
CA HIS A 22 -16.80 -11.97 0.55
C HIS A 22 -16.54 -11.95 2.06
N THR A 23 -15.82 -12.94 2.59
CA THR A 23 -15.55 -13.04 4.03
C THR A 23 -14.66 -11.89 4.54
N LEU A 24 -13.68 -11.45 3.75
CA LEU A 24 -12.67 -10.49 4.21
C LEU A 24 -12.94 -9.04 3.79
N ILE A 25 -13.66 -8.86 2.69
CA ILE A 25 -14.01 -7.53 2.17
C ILE A 25 -15.38 -7.11 2.67
N HIS A 26 -16.39 -7.96 2.52
CA HIS A 26 -17.79 -7.61 2.83
C HIS A 26 -18.16 -7.98 4.28
N LYS A 27 -17.83 -9.19 4.74
CA LYS A 27 -18.20 -9.67 6.09
C LYS A 27 -17.41 -9.02 7.24
N MET A 28 -16.27 -8.38 6.95
CA MET A 28 -15.51 -7.58 7.92
C MET A 28 -16.03 -6.13 8.08
N GLU A 29 -17.08 -5.70 7.36
CA GLU A 29 -17.69 -4.37 7.56
C GLU A 29 -18.64 -4.30 8.78
N VAL A 30 -18.95 -5.43 9.43
CA VAL A 30 -19.91 -5.48 10.55
C VAL A 30 -19.28 -5.05 11.90
N ILE A 31 -17.95 -4.83 11.98
CA ILE A 31 -17.32 -4.28 13.19
C ILE A 31 -16.92 -2.82 12.95
N GLY A 32 -17.95 -1.98 13.14
CA GLY A 32 -17.95 -0.55 13.48
C GLY A 32 -16.67 0.29 13.30
N LEU A 33 -16.76 1.26 12.37
CA LEU A 33 -16.45 2.71 12.53
C LEU A 33 -16.00 3.32 11.20
N ARG A 34 -16.93 3.48 10.26
CA ARG A 34 -16.77 4.43 9.15
C ARG A 34 -17.47 5.72 9.54
N LYS A 35 -16.84 6.54 10.40
CA LYS A 35 -17.30 7.93 10.59
C LYS A 35 -17.10 8.67 9.26
N ASN A 36 -18.22 8.99 8.63
CA ASN A 36 -18.32 9.72 7.38
C ASN A 36 -17.81 11.15 7.59
N LEU A 37 -16.53 11.41 7.31
CA LEU A 37 -15.91 12.75 7.36
C LEU A 37 -16.03 13.49 6.01
N LYS A 38 -17.08 13.22 5.22
CA LYS A 38 -17.26 13.83 3.90
C LYS A 38 -17.73 15.29 3.94
N ASN A 39 -18.08 15.84 5.11
CA ASN A 39 -18.76 17.14 5.19
C ASN A 39 -18.06 18.18 6.07
N GLN A 40 -16.72 18.22 6.06
CA GLN A 40 -15.98 19.32 6.70
C GLN A 40 -15.30 20.21 5.67
N GLU A 41 -15.50 21.52 5.83
CA GLU A 41 -14.88 22.56 5.01
C GLU A 41 -13.35 22.45 5.06
N LYS A 42 -12.75 22.24 3.89
CA LYS A 42 -11.29 22.11 3.77
C LYS A 42 -10.65 23.50 3.69
N ASN A 43 -10.53 24.16 4.84
CA ASN A 43 -10.10 25.55 4.94
C ASN A 43 -8.57 25.71 5.11
N PHE A 44 -7.84 24.64 5.45
CA PHE A 44 -6.40 24.70 5.65
C PHE A 44 -5.65 24.32 4.37
N ILE A 45 -4.79 25.20 3.86
CA ILE A 45 -4.08 25.03 2.59
C ILE A 45 -2.59 24.86 2.83
N CYS A 46 -1.97 23.89 2.16
CA CYS A 46 -0.52 23.78 2.08
C CYS A 46 0.02 24.77 1.06
N HIS A 47 0.78 25.77 1.49
CA HIS A 47 1.36 26.76 0.58
C HIS A 47 2.47 26.19 -0.32
N THR A 48 3.05 25.04 0.02
CA THR A 48 4.09 24.38 -0.79
C THR A 48 3.51 23.60 -1.97
N CYS A 49 2.33 23.00 -1.85
CA CYS A 49 1.74 22.18 -2.92
C CYS A 49 0.25 22.41 -3.21
N GLY A 50 -0.37 23.41 -2.58
CA GLY A 50 -1.77 23.81 -2.78
C GLY A 50 -2.83 22.87 -2.21
N LYS A 51 -2.44 21.74 -1.58
CA LYS A 51 -3.40 20.75 -1.06
C LYS A 51 -4.22 21.30 0.11
N ARG A 52 -5.52 20.99 0.12
CA ARG A 52 -6.47 21.45 1.15
C ARG A 52 -6.81 20.34 2.15
N PHE A 53 -6.88 20.70 3.43
CA PHE A 53 -7.11 19.82 4.57
C PHE A 53 -8.26 20.34 5.42
N ALA A 54 -9.01 19.41 6.03
CA ALA A 54 -10.12 19.75 6.93
C ALA A 54 -9.65 20.28 8.29
N PHE A 55 -8.43 19.95 8.70
CA PHE A 55 -7.89 20.34 10.01
C PHE A 55 -6.43 20.76 9.90
N ASN A 56 -6.02 21.70 10.77
CA ASN A 56 -4.64 22.16 10.88
C ASN A 56 -3.66 21.02 11.23
N CYS A 57 -4.03 20.10 12.13
CA CYS A 57 -3.16 18.96 12.47
C CYS A 57 -2.84 18.06 11.26
N LEU A 58 -3.79 17.88 10.35
CA LEU A 58 -3.57 17.13 9.10
C LEU A 58 -2.71 17.92 8.11
N LEU A 59 -2.88 19.24 8.06
CA LEU A 59 -1.98 20.11 7.30
C LEU A 59 -0.55 20.05 7.87
N GLN A 60 -0.38 20.08 9.19
CA GLN A 60 0.93 20.00 9.84
C GLN A 60 1.60 18.64 9.60
N ASP A 61 0.87 17.53 9.75
CA ASP A 61 1.35 16.19 9.41
C ASP A 61 1.75 16.09 7.92
N HIS A 62 1.06 16.82 7.05
CA HIS A 62 1.40 16.91 5.63
C HIS A 62 2.65 17.78 5.38
N ILE A 63 2.79 18.91 6.06
CA ILE A 63 3.98 19.78 5.99
C ILE A 63 5.24 19.02 6.42
N ASN A 64 5.13 18.14 7.42
CA ASN A 64 6.23 17.27 7.84
C ASN A 64 6.75 16.36 6.70
N LEU A 65 5.94 16.10 5.67
CA LEU A 65 6.39 15.37 4.48
C LEU A 65 7.22 16.23 3.53
N HIS A 66 6.97 17.54 3.47
CA HIS A 66 7.76 18.47 2.66
C HIS A 66 9.11 18.77 3.31
N THR A 67 9.12 19.00 4.62
CA THR A 67 10.33 19.34 5.37
C THR A 67 11.18 18.11 5.74
N GLY A 68 10.63 16.90 5.56
CA GLY A 68 11.24 15.67 6.05
C GLY A 68 11.24 15.57 7.58
N SER A 69 10.54 16.48 8.28
CA SER A 69 10.43 16.48 9.73
C SER A 69 9.80 15.17 10.22
N LYS A 70 10.44 14.56 11.21
CA LYS A 70 10.01 13.30 11.83
C LYS A 70 9.87 13.49 13.34
N PRO A 71 8.87 14.27 13.80
CA PRO A 71 8.77 14.66 15.21
C PRO A 71 8.41 13.48 16.12
N TYR A 72 7.94 12.36 15.57
CA TYR A 72 7.50 11.21 16.35
C TYR A 72 8.61 10.15 16.40
N CYS A 73 9.31 10.05 17.53
CA CYS A 73 10.40 9.09 17.72
C CYS A 73 9.94 7.83 18.48
N CYS A 74 10.42 6.66 18.06
CA CYS A 74 10.24 5.42 18.79
C CYS A 74 11.28 5.29 19.90
N HIS A 75 10.84 5.30 21.16
CA HIS A 75 11.73 5.17 22.31
C HIS A 75 12.52 3.83 22.35
N LYS A 76 11.97 2.74 21.77
CA LYS A 76 12.63 1.42 21.77
C LYS A 76 13.79 1.31 20.77
N CYS A 77 13.76 2.00 19.64
CA CYS A 77 14.75 1.81 18.56
C CYS A 77 15.25 3.10 17.91
N GLY A 78 14.85 4.26 18.41
CA GLY A 78 15.23 5.58 17.90
C GLY A 78 14.66 5.95 16.54
N LYS A 79 13.88 5.08 15.87
CA LYS A 79 13.31 5.38 14.55
C LYS A 79 12.28 6.50 14.64
N SER A 80 12.45 7.51 13.79
CA SER A 80 11.56 8.68 13.73
C SER A 80 10.58 8.62 12.56
N PHE A 81 9.38 9.15 12.77
CA PHE A 81 8.26 9.14 11.83
C PHE A 81 7.64 10.53 11.71
N SER A 82 7.13 10.86 10.53
CA SER A 82 6.45 12.13 10.24
C SER A 82 5.03 12.20 10.79
N GLN A 83 4.43 11.04 11.11
CA GLN A 83 3.06 10.90 11.59
C GLN A 83 2.98 9.99 12.82
N LYS A 84 2.13 10.38 13.79
CA LYS A 84 1.89 9.63 15.04
C LYS A 84 1.29 8.25 14.77
N ALA A 85 0.39 8.14 13.80
CA ALA A 85 -0.25 6.88 13.43
C ALA A 85 0.79 5.85 12.92
N THR A 86 1.76 6.30 12.13
CA THR A 86 2.85 5.45 11.63
C THR A 86 3.75 4.98 12.75
N LEU A 87 4.09 5.86 13.71
CA LEU A 87 4.82 5.45 14.91
C LEU A 87 4.03 4.39 15.71
N LYS A 88 2.73 4.59 15.95
CA LYS A 88 1.87 3.62 16.66
C LYS A 88 1.79 2.27 15.93
N GLN A 89 1.81 2.27 14.61
CA GLN A 89 1.85 1.04 13.83
C GLN A 89 3.23 0.38 13.90
N HIS A 90 4.30 1.17 13.89
CA HIS A 90 5.66 0.69 14.07
C HIS A 90 5.87 0.08 15.46
N THR A 91 5.32 0.65 16.53
CA THR A 91 5.55 0.11 17.88
C THR A 91 5.03 -1.33 18.04
N LYS A 92 4.05 -1.74 17.23
CA LYS A 92 3.59 -3.14 17.18
C LYS A 92 4.66 -4.12 16.70
N THR A 93 5.63 -3.67 15.91
CA THR A 93 6.74 -4.54 15.46
C THR A 93 7.70 -4.91 16.58
N HIS A 94 7.66 -4.21 17.72
CA HIS A 94 8.52 -4.50 18.88
C HIS A 94 7.93 -5.51 19.86
N ASN A 95 6.64 -5.84 19.72
CA ASN A 95 5.96 -6.72 20.66
C ASN A 95 5.63 -8.08 20.03
N ASP A 96 6.07 -8.35 18.80
CA ASP A 96 5.78 -9.53 17.97
C ASP A 96 4.32 -9.93 17.80
N VAL A 97 3.38 -9.17 18.36
CA VAL A 97 1.96 -9.35 18.15
C VAL A 97 1.63 -8.98 16.72
N ARG A 98 1.21 -9.99 15.96
CA ARG A 98 0.72 -9.89 14.59
C ARG A 98 -0.80 -9.98 14.60
N PRO A 99 -1.52 -8.87 14.85
CA PRO A 99 -2.96 -8.89 15.08
C PRO A 99 -3.79 -9.34 13.88
N PHE A 100 -3.20 -9.37 12.69
CA PHE A 100 -3.90 -9.78 11.47
C PHE A 100 -3.33 -11.12 11.00
N GLN A 101 -4.08 -12.19 11.17
CA GLN A 101 -3.68 -13.54 10.73
C GLN A 101 -4.35 -13.92 9.42
N CYS A 102 -3.62 -14.66 8.58
CA CYS A 102 -4.19 -15.33 7.41
C CYS A 102 -4.90 -16.62 7.86
N ALA A 103 -6.17 -16.78 7.49
CA ALA A 103 -6.95 -17.97 7.83
C ALA A 103 -6.46 -19.24 7.11
N GLU A 104 -5.80 -19.11 5.96
CA GLU A 104 -5.38 -20.25 5.13
C GLU A 104 -4.01 -20.81 5.50
N CYS A 105 -3.08 -19.96 5.98
CA CYS A 105 -1.71 -20.39 6.30
C CYS A 105 -1.21 -19.93 7.67
N SER A 106 -2.08 -19.36 8.50
CA SER A 106 -1.80 -18.86 9.86
C SER A 106 -0.70 -17.79 9.96
N LEU A 107 -0.19 -17.30 8.83
CA LEU A 107 0.85 -16.28 8.82
C LEU A 107 0.31 -14.94 9.34
N GLY A 108 1.03 -14.34 10.28
CA GLY A 108 0.64 -13.09 10.94
C GLY A 108 1.27 -11.83 10.32
N PHE A 109 0.49 -10.75 10.30
CA PHE A 109 0.86 -9.44 9.80
C PHE A 109 0.59 -8.34 10.84
N TYR A 110 1.40 -7.29 10.81
CA TYR A 110 1.22 -6.14 11.69
C TYR A 110 0.11 -5.19 11.22
N GLY A 111 -0.20 -5.18 9.91
CA GLY A 111 -1.20 -4.31 9.30
C GLY A 111 -2.17 -5.03 8.35
N ARG A 112 -3.44 -4.58 8.33
CA ARG A 112 -4.50 -5.12 7.45
C ARG A 112 -4.12 -5.07 5.96
N GLY A 113 -3.48 -3.98 5.53
CA GLY A 113 -3.06 -3.84 4.14
C GLY A 113 -2.00 -4.86 3.71
N ASP A 114 -1.16 -5.33 4.63
CA ASP A 114 -0.15 -6.34 4.34
C ASP A 114 -0.74 -7.74 4.30
N LEU A 115 -1.69 -8.04 5.21
CA LEU A 115 -2.51 -9.25 5.12
C LEU A 115 -3.25 -9.30 3.78
N MET A 116 -3.90 -8.20 3.36
CA MET A 116 -4.63 -8.19 2.10
C MET A 116 -3.73 -8.44 0.89
N LYS A 117 -2.53 -7.83 0.83
CA LYS A 117 -1.54 -8.11 -0.23
C LYS A 117 -1.08 -9.57 -0.20
N HIS A 118 -0.97 -10.16 0.98
CA HIS A 118 -0.59 -11.56 1.14
C HIS A 118 -1.69 -12.49 0.62
N ILE A 119 -2.95 -12.23 0.95
CA ILE A 119 -4.09 -13.09 0.55
C ILE A 119 -4.23 -13.18 -0.96
N ARG A 120 -3.85 -12.13 -1.71
CA ARG A 120 -3.79 -12.19 -3.18
C ARG A 120 -2.85 -13.26 -3.73
N LYS A 121 -1.92 -13.78 -2.92
CA LYS A 121 -1.08 -14.92 -3.32
C LYS A 121 -1.85 -16.23 -3.34
N HIS A 122 -2.84 -16.36 -2.46
CA HIS A 122 -3.70 -17.54 -2.39
C HIS A 122 -4.80 -17.45 -3.44
N THR A 123 -5.46 -16.30 -3.54
CA THR A 123 -6.61 -16.12 -4.45
C THR A 123 -6.23 -15.84 -5.91
N GLY A 124 -4.96 -15.53 -6.17
CA GLY A 124 -4.51 -15.10 -7.49
C GLY A 124 -5.08 -13.75 -7.96
N GLU A 125 -5.77 -12.98 -7.10
CA GLU A 125 -6.38 -11.69 -7.48
C GLU A 125 -5.32 -10.74 -8.07
N ARG A 126 -5.58 -10.23 -9.27
CA ARG A 126 -4.71 -9.31 -10.02
C ARG A 126 -5.45 -8.00 -10.34
N PRO A 127 -5.73 -7.13 -9.35
CA PRO A 127 -6.58 -5.95 -9.55
C PRO A 127 -5.98 -4.87 -10.45
N TYR A 128 -4.67 -4.91 -10.70
CA TYR A 128 -3.97 -3.86 -11.41
C TYR A 128 -3.63 -4.34 -12.80
N VAL A 129 -4.45 -3.95 -13.78
CA VAL A 129 -4.32 -4.41 -15.17
C VAL A 129 -3.53 -3.38 -15.99
N CYS A 130 -2.63 -3.87 -16.84
CA CYS A 130 -1.93 -3.05 -17.82
C CYS A 130 -2.85 -2.77 -19.01
N GLU A 131 -3.18 -1.51 -19.24
CA GLU A 131 -4.06 -1.13 -20.37
C GLU A 131 -3.41 -1.36 -21.74
N MET A 132 -2.08 -1.42 -21.83
CA MET A 132 -1.36 -1.63 -23.10
C MET A 132 -1.35 -3.10 -23.56
N CYS A 133 -1.36 -4.06 -22.63
CA CYS A 133 -1.22 -5.48 -22.98
C CYS A 133 -2.21 -6.41 -22.25
N GLY A 134 -3.10 -5.87 -21.42
CA GLY A 134 -4.07 -6.65 -20.63
C GLY A 134 -3.48 -7.43 -19.45
N GLU A 135 -2.17 -7.39 -19.22
CA GLU A 135 -1.54 -8.19 -18.16
C GLU A 135 -1.93 -7.68 -16.77
N GLY A 136 -2.49 -8.57 -15.94
CA GLY A 136 -2.90 -8.28 -14.57
C GLY A 136 -1.78 -8.47 -13.54
N PHE A 137 -1.72 -7.62 -12.53
CA PHE A 137 -0.77 -7.65 -11.42
C PHE A 137 -1.47 -7.61 -10.06
N SER A 138 -0.93 -8.32 -9.07
CA SER A 138 -1.44 -8.32 -7.69
C SER A 138 -1.07 -7.05 -6.91
N ARG A 139 -0.12 -6.25 -7.42
CA ARG A 139 0.39 -5.01 -6.79
C ARG A 139 0.55 -3.90 -7.82
N SER A 140 0.07 -2.69 -7.48
CA SER A 140 0.22 -1.49 -8.34
C SER A 140 1.67 -1.15 -8.63
N SER A 141 2.58 -1.36 -7.66
CA SER A 141 4.01 -1.14 -7.86
C SER A 141 4.61 -2.06 -8.91
N HIS A 142 4.10 -3.29 -9.04
CA HIS A 142 4.57 -4.22 -10.07
C HIS A 142 4.05 -3.79 -11.45
N LEU A 143 2.77 -3.40 -11.54
CA LEU A 143 2.24 -2.79 -12.76
C LEU A 143 3.05 -1.56 -13.18
N GLY A 144 3.34 -0.65 -12.24
CA GLY A 144 4.10 0.57 -12.55
C GLY A 144 5.50 0.29 -13.10
N VAL A 145 6.18 -0.76 -12.60
CA VAL A 145 7.47 -1.18 -13.16
C VAL A 145 7.30 -1.92 -14.49
N HIS A 146 6.28 -2.76 -14.63
CA HIS A 146 5.96 -3.42 -15.89
C HIS A 146 5.69 -2.40 -17.00
N ARG A 147 4.96 -1.31 -16.72
CA ARG A 147 4.72 -0.25 -17.72
C ARG A 147 6.00 0.33 -18.33
N ARG A 148 7.13 0.29 -17.61
CA ARG A 148 8.43 0.73 -18.12
C ARG A 148 9.01 -0.20 -19.19
N SER A 149 8.57 -1.46 -19.29
CA SER A 149 9.00 -2.33 -20.39
C SER A 149 8.39 -1.91 -21.72
N HIS A 150 7.21 -1.28 -21.70
CA HIS A 150 6.57 -0.75 -22.90
C HIS A 150 7.18 0.58 -23.32
N THR A 151 7.47 1.47 -22.37
CA THR A 151 8.05 2.79 -22.66
C THR A 151 9.57 2.79 -22.83
N GLY A 152 10.24 1.72 -22.41
CA GLY A 152 11.70 1.66 -22.35
C GLY A 152 12.33 2.51 -21.23
N GLU A 153 11.52 3.13 -20.36
CA GLU A 153 11.99 4.04 -19.30
C GLU A 153 12.92 3.31 -18.31
N ARG A 154 14.13 3.84 -18.13
CA ARG A 154 15.14 3.28 -17.20
C ARG A 154 15.66 4.36 -16.24
N PRO A 155 14.89 4.71 -15.19
CA PRO A 155 15.20 5.86 -14.34
C PRO A 155 16.44 5.69 -13.46
N PHE A 156 16.98 4.47 -13.36
CA PHE A 156 18.04 4.16 -12.42
C PHE A 156 19.30 3.79 -13.19
N SER A 157 20.29 4.68 -13.20
CA SER A 157 21.61 4.44 -13.78
C SER A 157 22.61 3.98 -12.73
N CYS A 158 23.57 3.17 -13.17
CA CYS A 158 24.81 2.93 -12.45
C CYS A 158 25.70 4.16 -12.60
N ASP A 159 26.16 4.70 -11.47
CA ASP A 159 27.10 5.81 -11.37
C ASP A 159 28.50 5.48 -11.91
N VAL A 160 28.89 4.20 -11.91
CA VAL A 160 30.21 3.75 -12.36
C VAL A 160 30.26 3.51 -13.86
N CYS A 161 29.30 2.76 -14.42
CA CYS A 161 29.34 2.32 -15.82
C CYS A 161 28.25 2.96 -16.71
N GLY A 162 27.39 3.82 -16.15
CA GLY A 162 26.31 4.49 -16.88
C GLY A 162 25.12 3.59 -17.26
N ARG A 163 25.20 2.27 -17.05
CA ARG A 163 24.14 1.34 -17.45
C ARG A 163 22.82 1.66 -16.73
N ALA A 164 21.74 1.77 -17.49
CA ALA A 164 20.41 2.12 -16.98
C ALA A 164 19.49 0.90 -16.80
N PHE A 165 18.68 0.94 -15.74
CA PHE A 165 17.81 -0.13 -15.26
C PHE A 165 16.40 0.37 -14.94
N THR A 166 15.42 -0.52 -15.01
CA THR A 166 14.01 -0.22 -14.72
C THR A 166 13.69 -0.25 -13.22
N LYS A 167 14.52 -0.93 -12.41
CA LYS A 167 14.40 -1.02 -10.94
C LYS A 167 15.72 -0.66 -10.25
N ARG A 168 15.62 0.01 -9.10
CA ARG A 168 16.78 0.31 -8.23
C ARG A 168 17.50 -0.95 -7.75
N GLY A 169 16.76 -2.01 -7.40
CA GLY A 169 17.36 -3.26 -6.92
C GLY A 169 18.26 -3.93 -7.97
N ASP A 170 17.95 -3.77 -9.25
CA ASP A 170 18.79 -4.30 -10.33
C ASP A 170 20.13 -3.55 -10.43
N VAL A 171 20.13 -2.23 -10.16
CA VAL A 171 21.38 -1.44 -10.02
C VAL A 171 22.21 -1.96 -8.86
N VAL A 172 21.61 -2.17 -7.68
CA VAL A 172 22.32 -2.66 -6.49
C VAL A 172 22.94 -4.03 -6.75
N ARG A 173 22.20 -4.95 -7.38
CA ARG A 173 22.73 -6.28 -7.74
C ARG A 173 23.83 -6.19 -8.80
N HIS A 174 23.71 -5.28 -9.76
CA HIS A 174 24.73 -5.07 -10.80
C HIS A 174 26.05 -4.53 -10.24
N ARG A 175 26.01 -3.73 -9.17
CA ARG A 175 27.21 -3.17 -8.51
C ARG A 175 27.94 -4.14 -7.58
N ARG A 176 27.34 -5.30 -7.28
CA ARG A 176 27.98 -6.37 -6.51
C ARG A 176 28.81 -7.23 -7.46
#